data_AF-A0A4U6BBI7-F1
#
_entry.id   AF-A0A4U6BBI7-F1
#
_cell.length_a   1.000
_cell.length_b   1.000
_cell.length_c   1.000
_cell.angle_alpha   90.00
_cell.angle_beta   90.00
_cell.angle_gamma   90.00
#
_symmetry.space_group_name_H-M   'P 1'
#
loop_
_entity.id
_entity.type
_entity.pdbx_description
1 polymer ?
#
loop_
_entity_poly.entity_id
_entity_poly.type
_entity_poly.pdbx_seq_one_letter_code
_entity_poly.pdbx_strand_id
1 'polypeptide(L)' 'MSWKSKVIGCFGNVDSSSRTLDEGNARDLILEAKIAGASFEELEREMVWNLYRKGATREQMDKQIDHARRLWSPS' A
#
# COMPACT_ATOMS: atom_id res chain seq x y z
N MET A 1 8.32 14.08 4.92
CA MET A 1 8.03 12.74 5.48
C MET A 1 8.35 11.70 4.41
N SER A 2 8.87 10.53 4.76
CA SER A 2 9.12 9.47 3.77
C SER A 2 7.80 8.80 3.37
N TRP A 3 7.65 8.40 2.12
CA TRP A 3 6.47 7.67 1.60
C TRP A 3 6.10 6.46 2.48
N LYS A 4 7.08 5.85 3.16
CA LYS A 4 6.91 4.74 4.11
C LYS A 4 5.94 5.05 5.24
N SER A 5 5.94 6.27 5.78
CA SER A 5 5.02 6.64 6.86
C SER A 5 3.56 6.72 6.41
N LYS A 6 3.32 6.88 5.10
CA LYS A 6 1.98 6.95 4.51
C LYS A 6 1.39 5.56 4.22
N VAL A 7 2.20 4.50 4.21
CA VAL A 7 1.77 3.12 3.92
C VAL A 7 0.65 2.67 4.85
N ILE A 8 0.73 3.03 6.14
CA ILE A 8 -0.30 2.65 7.13
C ILE A 8 -1.67 3.24 6.78
N GLY A 9 -1.70 4.48 6.29
CA GLY A 9 -2.93 5.19 5.93
C GLY A 9 -3.52 4.76 4.58
N CYS A 10 -2.68 4.24 3.67
CA CYS A 10 -3.10 3.92 2.30
C CYS A 10 -3.26 2.41 2.04
N PHE A 11 -2.45 1.56 2.68
CA PHE A 11 -2.36 0.12 2.39
C PHE A 11 -2.12 -0.72 3.65
N GLY A 12 -2.47 -0.19 4.81
CA GLY A 12 -2.19 -0.82 6.10
C GLY A 12 -3.42 -0.91 6.98
N ASN A 13 -4.65 -0.85 6.45
CA ASN A 13 -5.87 -0.97 7.26
C ASN A 13 -6.53 -2.33 7.02
N VAL A 14 -6.71 -3.14 8.07
CA VAL A 14 -7.26 -4.50 8.03
C VAL A 14 -8.75 -4.49 7.70
N ASP A 15 -9.43 -3.40 8.04
CA ASP A 15 -10.88 -3.23 7.89
C ASP A 15 -11.26 -2.75 6.47
N SER A 16 -10.61 -3.29 5.44
CA SER A 16 -10.78 -2.83 4.05
C SER A 16 -12.11 -3.25 3.40
N SER A 17 -13.10 -3.68 4.19
CA SER A 17 -14.49 -3.73 3.72
C SER A 17 -15.05 -2.31 3.67
N SER A 18 -15.12 -1.76 2.47
CA SER A 18 -16.14 -0.77 2.08
C SER A 18 -16.15 0.56 2.84
N ARG A 19 -15.17 1.43 2.56
CA ARG A 19 -15.38 2.85 2.18
C ARG A 19 -14.01 3.52 2.12
N THR A 20 -13.55 3.68 0.88
CA THR A 20 -12.47 4.62 0.53
C THR A 20 -11.12 4.25 1.15
N LEU A 21 -10.50 3.17 0.64
CA LEU A 21 -9.08 3.31 0.31
C LEU A 21 -9.03 4.55 -0.57
N ASP A 22 -8.59 5.68 0.00
CA ASP A 22 -8.52 6.95 -0.74
C ASP A 22 -7.50 6.74 -1.86
N GLU A 23 -8.03 6.44 -3.04
CA GLU A 23 -7.23 6.11 -4.22
C GLU A 23 -6.30 7.28 -4.58
N GLY A 24 -6.67 8.52 -4.23
CA GLY A 24 -5.81 9.69 -4.33
C GLY A 24 -4.58 9.55 -3.44
N ASN A 25 -4.77 9.28 -2.15
CA ASN A 25 -3.65 9.07 -1.22
C ASN A 25 -2.77 7.87 -1.59
N ALA A 26 -3.38 6.79 -2.10
CA ALA A 26 -2.66 5.61 -2.58
C ALA A 26 -1.79 5.93 -3.81
N ARG A 27 -2.32 6.69 -4.77
CA ARG A 27 -1.57 7.17 -5.94
C ARG A 27 -0.47 8.14 -5.57
N ASP A 28 -0.73 9.07 -4.66
CA ASP A 28 0.27 10.03 -4.16
C ASP A 28 1.42 9.32 -3.45
N LEU A 29 1.10 8.33 -2.61
CA LEU A 29 2.12 7.49 -1.97
C LEU A 29 2.99 6.77 -3.01
N ILE A 30 2.36 6.16 -4.02
CA ILE A 30 3.08 5.45 -5.09
C ILE A 30 3.96 6.41 -5.88
N LEU A 31 3.48 7.62 -6.19
CA LEU A 31 4.26 8.64 -6.86
C LEU A 31 5.46 9.07 -6.02
N GLU A 32 5.28 9.32 -4.72
CA GLU A 32 6.38 9.67 -3.81
C GLU A 32 7.41 8.54 -3.68
N ALA A 33 6.96 7.29 -3.62
CA ALA A 33 7.83 6.12 -3.59
C ALA A 33 8.69 6.04 -4.87
N LYS A 34 8.06 6.23 -6.05
CA LYS A 34 8.77 6.28 -7.33
C LYS A 34 9.75 7.44 -7.43
N ILE A 35 9.37 8.64 -6.99
CA ILE A 35 10.27 9.82 -6.96
C ILE A 35 11.47 9.55 -6.05
N ALA A 36 11.27 8.84 -4.95
CA ALA A 36 12.35 8.42 -4.05
C ALA A 36 13.23 7.29 -4.61
N GLY A 37 12.96 6.80 -5.83
CA GLY A 37 13.69 5.71 -6.47
C GLY A 37 13.37 4.33 -5.92
N ALA A 38 12.25 4.17 -5.20
CA ALA A 38 11.86 2.89 -4.64
C ALA A 38 11.35 1.94 -5.74
N SER A 39 11.62 0.66 -5.54
CA SER A 39 11.04 -0.45 -6.30
C SER A 39 9.66 -0.82 -5.77
N PHE A 40 8.88 -1.58 -6.57
CA PHE A 40 7.61 -2.11 -6.08
C PHE A 40 7.85 -3.12 -4.96
N GLU A 41 8.92 -3.91 -5.02
CA GLU A 41 9.30 -4.89 -4.00
C GLU A 41 9.58 -4.23 -2.64
N GLU A 42 10.15 -3.02 -2.63
CA GLU A 42 10.32 -2.24 -1.41
C GLU A 42 8.99 -1.75 -0.85
N LEU A 43 8.08 -1.26 -1.70
CA LEU A 43 6.73 -0.89 -1.29
C LEU A 43 5.96 -2.09 -0.72
N GLU A 44 5.98 -3.22 -1.43
CA GLU A 44 5.34 -4.47 -1.02
C GLU A 44 5.86 -4.96 0.34
N ARG A 45 7.18 -4.90 0.57
CA ARG A 45 7.78 -5.26 1.86
C ARG A 45 7.25 -4.39 3.00
N GLU A 46 7.18 -3.08 2.80
CA GLU A 46 6.62 -2.16 3.80
C GLU A 46 5.13 -2.41 4.03
N MET A 47 4.36 -2.71 2.98
CA MET A 47 2.94 -3.08 3.10
C MET A 47 2.76 -4.36 3.92
N VAL A 48 3.47 -5.44 3.57
CA VAL A 48 3.43 -6.73 4.28
C VAL A 48 3.77 -6.55 5.75
N TRP A 49 4.82 -5.79 6.07
CA TRP A 49 5.21 -5.53 7.46
C TRP A 49 4.08 -4.84 8.25
N ASN A 50 3.49 -3.79 7.68
CA ASN A 50 2.44 -3.03 8.37
C ASN A 50 1.14 -3.82 8.50
N LEU A 51 0.76 -4.59 7.47
CA LEU A 51 -0.43 -5.43 7.49
C LEU A 51 -0.28 -6.60 8.47
N TYR A 52 0.87 -7.28 8.47
CA TYR A 52 1.19 -8.33 9.42
C TYR A 52 1.12 -7.83 10.86
N ARG A 53 1.72 -6.67 11.16
CA ARG A 53 1.67 -6.06 12.51
C ARG A 53 0.28 -5.74 12.99
N LYS A 54 -0.67 -5.52 12.07
CA LYS A 54 -2.07 -5.27 12.41
C LYS A 54 -2.94 -6.53 12.44
N GLY A 55 -2.34 -7.71 12.22
CA GLY A 55 -3.06 -8.98 12.22
C GLY A 55 -3.91 -9.19 10.98
N ALA A 56 -3.53 -8.59 9.84
CA ALA A 56 -4.19 -8.86 8.57
C ALA A 56 -4.07 -10.35 8.22
N THR A 57 -5.16 -10.94 7.73
CA THR A 57 -5.11 -12.28 7.13
C THR A 57 -4.34 -12.23 5.81
N ARG A 58 -3.87 -13.40 5.36
CA ARG A 58 -3.20 -13.52 4.05
C ARG A 58 -4.05 -12.97 2.91
N GLU A 59 -5.35 -13.27 2.91
CA GLU A 59 -6.29 -12.78 1.90
C GLU A 59 -6.40 -11.25 1.89
N GLN A 60 -6.43 -10.62 3.07
CA GLN A 60 -6.44 -9.16 3.17
C GLN A 60 -5.13 -8.54 2.67
N MET A 61 -4.00 -9.20 2.94
CA MET A 61 -2.69 -8.77 2.43
C MET A 61 -2.64 -8.85 0.90
N ASP A 62 -3.01 -10.00 0.33
CA ASP A 62 -2.98 -10.23 -1.11
C ASP A 62 -3.87 -9.20 -1.84
N LYS A 63 -5.08 -8.93 -1.34
CA LYS A 63 -5.99 -7.91 -1.92
C LYS A 63 -5.39 -6.50 -1.97
N GLN A 64 -4.67 -6.10 -0.92
CA GLN A 64 -4.05 -4.77 -0.86
C GLN A 64 -2.80 -4.68 -1.74
N ILE A 65 -1.99 -5.73 -1.77
CA ILE A 65 -0.83 -5.82 -2.66
C ILE A 65 -1.27 -5.79 -4.13
N ASP A 66 -2.31 -6.54 -4.50
CA ASP A 66 -2.86 -6.51 -5.86
C ASP A 66 -3.40 -5.13 -6.24
N HIS A 67 -4.03 -4.43 -5.30
CA HIS A 67 -4.46 -3.05 -5.52
C HIS A 67 -3.27 -2.10 -5.74
N ALA A 68 -2.24 -2.16 -4.88
CA ALA A 68 -1.02 -1.37 -5.04
C ALA A 68 -0.30 -1.68 -6.37
N ARG A 69 -0.25 -2.96 -6.77
CA ARG A 69 0.38 -3.40 -8.03
C ARG A 69 -0.30 -2.80 -9.25
N ARG A 70 -1.64 -2.76 -9.27
CA ARG A 70 -2.42 -2.10 -10.33
C ARG A 70 -2.14 -0.60 -10.44
N LEU A 71 -1.99 0.07 -9.30
CA LEU A 71 -1.66 1.50 -9.27
C LEU A 71 -0.19 1.78 -9.63
N TRP A 72 0.72 0.84 -9.33
CA TRP A 72 2.14 0.96 -9.65
C TRP A 72 2.41 0.86 -11.15
N SER A 73 1.70 -0.03 -11.85
CA SER A 73 1.81 -0.21 -13.30
C SER A 73 0.42 -0.05 -13.93
N PRO A 74 -0.07 1.19 -14.08
CA PRO A 74 -1.34 1.42 -14.75
C PRO A 74 -1.23 0.87 -16.18
N SER A 75 -2.23 0.09 -16.58
CA SER A 75 -2.36 -0.46 -17.93
C SER A 75 -2.54 0.64 -18.97
#